data_AF-A0A9D1BZS0-F1
#
_entry.id   AF-A0A9D1BZS0-F1
#
_cell.length_a   1.000
_cell.length_b   1.000
_cell.length_c   1.000
_cell.angle_alpha   90.00
_cell.angle_beta   90.00
_cell.angle_gamma   90.00
#
_symmetry.space_group_name_H-M   'P 1'
#
loop_
_entity.id
_entity.type
_entity.pdbx_description
1 polymer ?
#
loop_
_entity_poly.entity_id
_entity_poly.type
_entity_poly.pdbx_seq_one_letter_code
_entity_poly.pdbx_strand_id
1 'polypeptide(L)'
;MPRKVSKTRAVGLLVSGLSVFALAGCSTLSDGVDAVGKGVVYIGESVETATSDVTVVKVDEDIYALSETFYEPVKSLDSWAMRIEAREACPKGYVYLSRNARKTGGFAYSEVQCEGEMSCAFNLEWRIKCQDVPDEPFSLFGKT
;
A
#
# COMPACT_ATOMS: atom_id res chain seq x y z
N MET A 1 -66.50 3.97 -47.44
CA MET A 1 -67.01 4.84 -46.36
C MET A 1 -66.06 4.76 -45.15
N PRO A 2 -65.90 5.84 -44.38
CA PRO A 2 -64.69 6.17 -43.63
C PRO A 2 -64.69 5.75 -42.14
N ARG A 3 -63.47 5.60 -41.61
CA ARG A 3 -62.96 5.90 -40.24
C ARG A 3 -63.69 5.34 -39.02
N LYS A 4 -62.92 4.66 -38.17
CA LYS A 4 -62.47 5.22 -36.88
C LYS A 4 -61.22 4.49 -36.36
N VAL A 5 -60.13 5.24 -36.28
CA VAL A 5 -58.92 4.90 -35.52
C VAL A 5 -59.22 5.18 -34.06
N SER A 6 -58.99 4.21 -33.17
CA SER A 6 -58.92 4.44 -31.73
C SER A 6 -57.51 4.15 -31.24
N LYS A 7 -56.93 5.15 -30.57
CA LYS A 7 -55.56 5.25 -30.13
C LYS A 7 -55.54 4.94 -28.64
N THR A 8 -55.05 3.77 -28.26
CA THR A 8 -54.83 3.44 -26.84
C THR A 8 -53.34 3.47 -26.56
N ARG A 9 -52.90 4.51 -25.85
CA ARG A 9 -51.56 4.58 -25.25
C ARG A 9 -51.51 3.56 -24.12
N ALA A 10 -50.62 2.58 -24.21
CA ALA A 10 -50.17 1.80 -23.07
C ALA A 10 -48.76 2.29 -22.70
N VAL A 11 -48.70 3.00 -21.57
CA VAL A 11 -47.46 3.36 -20.87
C VAL A 11 -46.97 2.07 -20.22
N GLY A 12 -45.92 1.48 -20.79
CA GLY A 12 -45.23 0.32 -20.23
C GLY A 12 -43.86 0.75 -19.73
N LEU A 13 -43.81 1.21 -18.49
CA LEU A 13 -42.59 1.51 -17.75
C LEU A 13 -42.11 0.20 -17.12
N LEU A 14 -41.13 -0.47 -17.74
CA LEU A 14 -40.40 -1.59 -17.13
C LEU A 14 -39.03 -1.10 -16.69
N VAL A 15 -39.03 -0.49 -15.50
CA VAL A 15 -37.86 -0.42 -14.61
C VAL A 15 -37.84 -1.74 -13.86
N SER A 16 -36.77 -2.53 -14.00
CA SER A 16 -36.26 -3.46 -12.98
C SER A 16 -35.04 -4.19 -13.53
N GLY A 17 -33.88 -3.91 -12.96
CA GLY A 17 -32.64 -4.61 -13.30
C GLY A 17 -31.37 -3.86 -12.90
N LEU A 18 -31.37 -3.10 -11.79
CA LEU A 18 -30.14 -2.67 -11.15
C LEU A 18 -29.50 -3.91 -10.51
N SER A 19 -28.66 -4.62 -11.27
CA SER A 19 -27.69 -5.53 -10.70
C SER A 19 -26.54 -4.69 -10.12
N VAL A 20 -26.73 -4.22 -8.89
CA VAL A 20 -25.63 -3.69 -8.06
C VAL A 20 -24.77 -4.89 -7.68
N PHE A 21 -23.84 -5.27 -8.57
CA PHE A 21 -22.77 -6.17 -8.17
C PHE A 21 -21.97 -5.47 -7.07
N ALA A 22 -21.87 -6.15 -5.95
CA ALA A 22 -21.27 -5.69 -4.71
C ALA A 22 -19.93 -4.99 -4.98
N LEU A 23 -19.81 -3.77 -4.45
CA LEU A 23 -18.52 -3.13 -4.23
C LEU A 23 -17.73 -4.05 -3.29
N ALA A 24 -16.94 -4.97 -3.84
CA ALA A 24 -15.83 -5.55 -3.11
C ALA A 24 -14.90 -4.37 -2.77
N GLY A 25 -15.07 -3.83 -1.57
CA GLY A 25 -14.34 -2.67 -1.08
C GLY A 25 -12.88 -3.03 -0.90
N CYS A 26 -12.05 -2.79 -1.92
CA CYS A 26 -10.62 -2.76 -1.73
C CYS A 26 -10.30 -1.57 -0.84
N SER A 27 -9.74 -1.83 0.33
CA SER A 27 -9.27 -0.77 1.21
C SER A 27 -7.79 -0.49 0.90
N THR A 28 -7.41 0.77 0.95
CA THR A 28 -6.02 1.21 0.85
C THR A 28 -5.73 2.22 1.95
N LEU A 29 -4.62 2.00 2.66
CA LEU A 29 -4.04 2.98 3.57
C LEU A 29 -2.79 3.53 2.91
N SER A 30 -2.58 4.84 2.97
CA SER A 30 -1.48 5.53 2.31
C SER A 30 -0.85 6.56 3.23
N ASP A 31 0.48 6.58 3.30
CA ASP A 31 1.26 7.63 3.96
C ASP A 31 2.02 8.50 2.95
N GLY A 32 2.36 9.71 3.40
CA GLY A 32 2.95 10.77 2.58
C GLY A 32 4.39 10.51 2.12
N VAL A 33 4.93 11.48 1.38
CA VAL A 33 6.29 11.46 0.82
C VAL A 33 7.31 11.91 1.87
N ASP A 34 8.26 11.05 2.17
CA ASP A 34 9.39 11.29 3.08
C ASP A 34 10.69 10.73 2.50
N ALA A 35 11.82 11.17 3.03
CA ALA A 35 13.15 10.85 2.52
C ALA A 35 13.95 10.06 3.54
N VAL A 36 14.73 9.08 3.07
CA VAL A 36 15.63 8.27 3.89
C VAL A 36 17.05 8.45 3.37
N GLY A 37 17.89 9.09 4.19
CA GLY A 37 19.32 9.28 3.94
C GLY A 37 20.13 7.99 3.96
N LYS A 38 21.44 8.10 3.70
CA LYS A 38 22.35 6.95 3.77
C LYS A 38 22.45 6.50 5.22
N GLY A 39 22.19 5.22 5.46
CA GLY A 39 22.33 4.63 6.78
C GLY A 39 23.41 3.57 6.73
N VAL A 40 24.51 3.78 7.46
CA VAL A 40 25.49 2.70 7.68
C VAL A 40 24.84 1.71 8.64
N VAL A 41 24.46 0.53 8.13
CA VAL A 41 24.05 -0.58 9.00
C VAL A 41 25.34 -1.09 9.63
N TYR A 42 25.68 -0.61 10.83
CA TYR A 42 26.81 -1.14 11.58
C TYR A 42 26.45 -2.56 12.03
N ILE A 43 26.96 -3.54 11.30
CA ILE A 43 26.82 -4.96 11.59
C ILE A 43 27.73 -5.29 12.79
N GLY A 44 27.22 -5.07 14.00
CA GLY A 44 27.72 -5.75 15.18
C GLY A 44 27.09 -7.14 15.24
N GLU A 45 27.87 -8.16 14.92
CA GLU A 45 27.63 -9.60 15.18
C GLU A 45 26.21 -10.15 14.96
N SER A 46 26.05 -10.91 13.86
CA SER A 46 25.17 -12.10 13.79
C SER A 46 23.72 -11.92 14.26
N VAL A 47 23.02 -10.93 13.73
CA VAL A 47 21.56 -10.97 13.65
C VAL A 47 21.23 -11.72 12.37
N GLU A 48 20.63 -12.90 12.53
CA GLU A 48 20.05 -13.69 11.44
C GLU A 48 19.43 -12.75 10.43
N THR A 49 19.91 -12.80 9.20
CA THR A 49 19.35 -12.04 8.08
C THR A 49 17.95 -12.61 7.85
N ALA A 50 16.99 -12.14 8.64
CA ALA A 50 15.57 -12.25 8.40
C ALA A 50 15.29 -11.40 7.16
N THR A 51 15.74 -11.93 6.02
CA THR A 51 15.22 -11.61 4.70
C THR A 51 13.79 -12.16 4.71
N SER A 52 12.92 -11.47 5.43
CA SER A 52 11.47 -11.59 5.24
C SER A 52 11.22 -11.49 3.74
N ASP A 53 10.20 -12.19 3.24
CA ASP A 53 9.82 -12.32 1.82
C ASP A 53 9.48 -10.97 1.13
N VAL A 54 10.44 -10.03 1.11
CA VAL A 54 10.33 -8.73 0.48
C VAL A 54 10.70 -8.92 -0.98
N THR A 55 9.71 -8.71 -1.84
CA THR A 55 9.92 -8.73 -3.28
C THR A 55 10.35 -7.34 -3.73
N VAL A 56 11.52 -7.24 -4.36
CA VAL A 56 12.04 -5.99 -4.95
C VAL A 56 11.98 -6.07 -6.47
N VAL A 57 11.28 -5.12 -7.08
CA VAL A 57 11.11 -5.03 -8.54
C VAL A 57 11.56 -3.66 -9.03
N LYS A 58 12.48 -3.63 -9.99
CA LYS A 58 12.86 -2.39 -10.67
C LYS A 58 11.76 -1.99 -11.66
N VAL A 59 11.13 -0.85 -11.44
CA VAL A 59 10.03 -0.32 -12.26
C VAL A 59 10.55 0.63 -13.33
N ASP A 60 11.59 1.40 -13.00
CA ASP A 60 12.26 2.38 -13.87
C ASP A 60 13.75 2.46 -13.53
N GLU A 61 14.54 3.26 -14.25
CA GLU A 61 16.00 3.41 -14.03
C GLU A 61 16.37 3.69 -12.57
N ASP A 62 15.64 4.59 -11.92
CA ASP A 62 15.84 5.01 -10.53
C ASP A 62 14.64 4.67 -9.61
N ILE A 63 13.65 3.91 -10.08
CA ILE A 63 12.42 3.62 -9.31
C ILE A 63 12.31 2.13 -9.02
N TYR A 64 12.11 1.80 -7.76
CA TYR A 64 11.90 0.43 -7.27
C TYR A 64 10.55 0.30 -6.59
N ALA A 65 9.88 -0.82 -6.82
CA ALA A 65 8.71 -1.25 -6.08
C ALA A 65 9.11 -2.37 -5.13
N LEU A 66 8.79 -2.21 -3.86
CA LEU A 66 9.01 -3.22 -2.83
C LEU A 66 7.66 -3.70 -2.31
N SER A 67 7.52 -4.98 -2.01
CA SER A 67 6.30 -5.53 -1.42
C SER A 67 6.56 -6.63 -0.42
N GLU A 68 5.79 -6.65 0.67
CA GLU A 68 5.86 -7.66 1.74
C GLU A 68 4.44 -8.01 2.20
N THR A 69 4.16 -9.29 2.48
CA THR A 69 2.85 -9.75 2.97
C THR A 69 2.87 -9.90 4.48
N PHE A 70 1.88 -9.33 5.17
CA PHE A 70 1.70 -9.44 6.62
C PHE A 70 0.39 -10.16 6.95
N TYR A 71 0.33 -10.79 8.12
CA TYR A 71 -0.84 -11.52 8.63
C TYR A 71 -1.33 -11.00 10.00
N GLU A 72 -1.06 -9.73 10.29
CA GLU A 72 -1.41 -9.07 11.56
C GLU A 72 -2.18 -7.75 11.30
N PRO A 73 -2.76 -7.09 12.33
CA PRO A 73 -3.40 -5.79 12.14
C PRO A 73 -2.42 -4.76 11.58
N VAL A 74 -2.91 -3.83 10.76
CA VAL A 74 -2.05 -2.74 10.25
C VAL A 74 -1.72 -1.78 11.39
N LYS A 75 -0.49 -1.84 11.88
CA LYS A 75 0.05 -0.95 12.92
C LYS A 75 0.83 0.23 12.34
N SER A 76 1.53 -0.01 11.23
CA SER A 76 2.42 0.95 10.57
C SER A 76 2.52 0.63 9.07
N LEU A 77 2.79 1.63 8.24
CA LEU A 77 3.17 1.46 6.83
C LEU A 77 4.70 1.39 6.65
N ASP A 78 5.44 1.36 7.76
CA ASP A 78 6.89 1.26 7.84
C ASP A 78 7.32 -0.16 8.22
N SER A 79 8.21 -0.80 7.43
CA SER A 79 8.76 -2.14 7.63
C SER A 79 10.28 -2.06 7.66
N TRP A 80 10.91 -2.61 8.70
CA TRP A 80 12.36 -2.63 8.83
C TRP A 80 13.02 -3.49 7.74
N ALA A 81 12.43 -4.63 7.39
CA ALA A 81 12.90 -5.50 6.32
C ALA A 81 12.90 -4.74 4.98
N MET A 82 11.78 -4.09 4.63
CA MET A 82 11.70 -3.28 3.42
C MET A 82 12.69 -2.09 3.43
N ARG A 83 13.02 -1.51 4.60
CA ARG A 83 14.05 -0.46 4.71
C ARG A 83 15.44 -0.97 4.37
N ILE A 84 15.80 -2.19 4.78
CA ILE A 84 17.09 -2.80 4.45
C ILE A 84 17.18 -2.98 2.94
N GLU A 85 16.20 -3.67 2.35
CA GLU A 85 16.14 -3.93 0.91
C GLU A 85 16.15 -2.63 0.09
N ALA A 86 15.44 -1.60 0.55
CA ALA A 86 15.45 -0.28 -0.09
C ALA A 86 16.84 0.39 -0.03
N ARG A 87 17.60 0.22 1.06
CA ARG A 87 18.97 0.75 1.18
C ARG A 87 19.96 -0.03 0.33
N GLU A 88 19.77 -1.34 0.20
CA GLU A 88 20.56 -2.16 -0.70
C GLU A 88 20.30 -1.78 -2.17
N ALA A 89 19.04 -1.53 -2.54
CA ALA A 89 18.66 -1.06 -3.87
C ALA A 89 19.12 0.38 -4.17
N CYS A 90 19.10 1.26 -3.16
CA CYS A 90 19.49 2.67 -3.27
C CYS A 90 20.58 3.04 -2.23
N PRO A 91 21.86 2.70 -2.46
CA PRO A 91 22.95 2.96 -1.51
C PRO A 91 23.20 4.45 -1.23
N LYS A 92 22.71 5.34 -2.12
CA LYS A 92 22.83 6.78 -1.96
C LYS A 92 21.69 7.42 -1.16
N GLY A 93 20.75 6.62 -0.68
CA GLY A 93 19.49 7.11 -0.13
C GLY A 93 18.36 7.04 -1.15
N TYR A 94 17.14 7.23 -0.66
CA TYR A 94 15.94 7.18 -1.46
C TYR A 94 14.85 8.06 -0.87
N VAL A 95 13.88 8.41 -1.71
CA VAL A 95 12.63 9.06 -1.29
C VAL A 95 11.47 8.13 -1.54
N TYR A 96 10.50 8.12 -0.64
CA TYR A 96 9.25 7.42 -0.85
C TYR A 96 8.40 8.20 -1.84
N LEU A 97 8.07 7.57 -2.96
CA LEU A 97 7.03 8.03 -3.88
C LEU A 97 5.65 7.64 -3.35
N SER A 98 5.54 6.46 -2.73
CA SER A 98 4.33 6.02 -2.05
C SER A 98 4.64 4.90 -1.06
N ARG A 99 3.91 4.87 0.06
CA ARG A 99 3.83 3.72 0.97
C ARG A 99 2.38 3.39 1.22
N ASN A 100 1.96 2.19 0.85
CA ASN A 100 0.56 1.79 0.92
C ASN A 100 0.40 0.40 1.52
N ALA A 101 -0.65 0.19 2.30
CA ALA A 101 -1.17 -1.15 2.56
C ALA A 101 -2.36 -1.42 1.64
N ARG A 102 -2.44 -2.61 1.06
CA ARG A 102 -3.54 -3.07 0.20
C ARG A 102 -4.15 -4.35 0.71
N LYS A 103 -5.49 -4.40 0.67
CA LYS A 103 -6.25 -5.58 1.03
C LYS A 103 -7.63 -5.61 0.36
N THR A 104 -8.12 -6.81 0.06
CA THR A 104 -9.52 -7.04 -0.30
C THR A 104 -10.40 -7.02 0.96
N GLY A 105 -11.31 -6.06 1.07
CA GLY A 105 -12.13 -5.84 2.27
C GLY A 105 -11.54 -4.79 3.21
N GLY A 106 -12.13 -4.67 4.41
CA GLY A 106 -11.68 -3.73 5.44
C GLY A 106 -10.36 -4.15 6.10
N PHE A 107 -9.58 -3.18 6.59
CA PHE A 107 -8.44 -3.46 7.45
C PHE A 107 -8.89 -3.80 8.87
N ALA A 108 -8.19 -4.73 9.51
CA ALA A 108 -8.27 -4.93 10.94
C ALA A 108 -7.25 -4.01 11.63
N TYR A 109 -7.67 -3.40 12.73
CA TYR A 109 -6.87 -2.49 13.56
C TYR A 109 -6.59 -3.08 14.95
N SER A 110 -7.12 -4.26 15.25
CA SER A 110 -6.86 -4.99 16.48
C SER A 110 -6.79 -6.50 16.25
N GLU A 111 -6.11 -7.22 17.13
CA GLU A 111 -6.00 -8.69 17.06
C GLU A 111 -7.37 -9.38 17.19
N VAL A 112 -8.25 -8.82 18.02
CA VAL A 112 -9.65 -9.29 18.16
C VAL A 112 -10.40 -9.22 16.81
N GLN A 113 -10.10 -8.22 15.99
CA GLN A 113 -10.68 -8.12 14.64
C GLN A 113 -10.11 -9.18 13.68
N CYS A 114 -8.84 -9.59 13.86
CA CYS A 114 -8.20 -10.64 13.07
C CYS A 114 -8.77 -12.03 13.34
N GLU A 115 -9.07 -12.34 14.61
CA GLU A 115 -9.60 -13.64 15.02
C GLU A 115 -11.09 -13.80 14.69
N GLY A 116 -11.78 -12.69 14.44
CA GLY A 116 -13.17 -12.65 14.02
C GLY A 116 -13.35 -12.90 12.52
N GLU A 117 -14.26 -12.15 11.89
CA GLU A 117 -14.60 -12.33 10.47
C GLU A 117 -13.67 -11.58 9.51
N MET A 118 -12.72 -10.77 10.00
CA MET A 118 -11.82 -9.98 9.15
C MET A 118 -10.46 -10.65 9.02
N SER A 119 -10.07 -11.01 7.79
CA SER A 119 -8.70 -11.48 7.50
C SER A 119 -7.65 -10.46 7.96
N CYS A 120 -6.50 -10.88 8.47
CA CYS A 120 -5.37 -9.97 8.74
C CYS A 120 -4.25 -10.03 7.70
N ALA A 121 -4.52 -10.73 6.59
CA ALA A 121 -3.63 -10.69 5.45
C ALA A 121 -3.73 -9.33 4.76
N PHE A 122 -2.61 -8.60 4.66
CA PHE A 122 -2.49 -7.41 3.82
C PHE A 122 -1.12 -7.36 3.12
N ASN A 123 -1.06 -6.67 1.98
CA ASN A 123 0.19 -6.44 1.26
C ASN A 123 0.66 -5.02 1.53
N LEU A 124 1.86 -4.88 2.07
CA LEU A 124 2.56 -3.60 2.16
C LEU A 124 3.30 -3.37 0.84
N GLU A 125 3.07 -2.22 0.20
CA GLU A 125 3.63 -1.86 -1.10
C GLU A 125 4.30 -0.49 -1.03
N TRP A 126 5.60 -0.45 -1.33
CA TRP A 126 6.37 0.78 -1.41
C TRP A 126 6.78 1.06 -2.85
N ARG A 127 6.80 2.34 -3.21
CA ARG A 127 7.54 2.82 -4.37
C ARG A 127 8.56 3.82 -3.89
N ILE A 128 9.82 3.56 -4.19
CA ILE A 128 10.94 4.42 -3.83
C ILE A 128 11.62 4.93 -5.11
N LYS A 129 12.17 6.13 -5.02
CA LYS A 129 13.08 6.66 -6.03
C LYS A 129 14.45 6.82 -5.41
N CYS A 130 15.47 6.20 -6.00
CA CYS A 130 16.85 6.44 -5.59
C CYS A 130 17.20 7.89 -5.86
N GLN A 131 17.69 8.58 -4.84
CA GLN A 131 18.13 9.97 -4.92
C GLN A 131 19.27 10.16 -3.93
N ASP A 132 20.21 11.06 -4.23
CA ASP A 132 21.22 11.44 -3.25
C ASP A 132 20.53 12.26 -2.14
N VAL A 133 20.14 11.56 -1.07
CA VAL A 133 19.54 12.18 0.10
C VAL A 133 20.68 12.45 1.08
N PRO A 134 21.00 13.71 1.38
CA PRO A 134 22.04 14.03 2.33
C PRO A 134 21.66 13.45 3.70
N ASP A 135 22.66 12.91 4.40
CA ASP A 135 22.45 12.39 5.75
C ASP A 135 21.96 13.54 6.64
N GLU A 136 20.90 13.29 7.41
CA GLU A 136 20.51 14.24 8.45
C GLU A 136 21.73 14.46 9.34
N PRO A 137 22.17 15.71 9.54
CA PRO A 137 23.30 15.97 10.40
C PRO A 137 22.93 15.48 11.79
N PHE A 138 23.55 14.39 12.23
CA PHE A 138 23.36 13.87 13.57
C PHE A 138 23.84 14.94 14.55
N SER A 139 22.90 15.67 15.13
CA SER A 139 23.15 16.53 16.27
C SER A 139 23.26 15.62 17.49
N LEU A 140 24.49 15.17 17.78
CA LEU A 140 24.82 14.47 19.04
C LEU A 140 24.55 15.34 20.27
N PHE A 141 24.42 16.66 20.06
CA PHE A 141 24.19 17.66 21.08
C PHE A 141 23.08 18.58 20.58
N GLY A 142 21.83 18.24 20.94
CA GLY A 142 20.66 19.01 20.53
C GLY A 142 20.87 20.51 20.75
N LYS A 143 20.61 21.28 19.69
CA LYS A 143 20.38 22.75 19.65
C LYS A 143 21.37 23.61 20.47
N THR A 144 22.17 24.41 19.76
CA THR A 144 22.48 25.77 20.24
C THR A 144 21.27 26.68 20.07
#